data_AF-A0A7C7ZQ15-F1
#
_entry.id   AF-A0A7C7ZQ15-F1
#
_cell.length_a   1.000
_cell.length_b   1.000
_cell.length_c   1.000
_cell.angle_alpha   90.00
_cell.angle_beta   90.00
_cell.angle_gamma   90.00
#
_symmetry.space_group_name_H-M   'P 1'
#
loop_
_entity.id
_entity.type
_entity.pdbx_description
1 polymer ?
#
loop_
_entity_poly.entity_id
_entity_poly.type
_entity_poly.pdbx_seq_one_letter_code
_entity_poly.pdbx_strand_id
1 'polypeptide(L)'
;MFKPLEIFIGLRYTRAKQRSGFISFISMTSMLGIALGVMALITVLSVMNGFEAQLREKILGMASHVTIKESQNALHNWQQLGSSLDTAKDIVGWAPYVRAEVMLSANQRVSGSLLRGILPK
;
A
#
# COMPACT_ATOMS: atom_id res chain seq x y z
N MET A 1 13.05 22.59 40.68
CA MET A 1 14.43 22.36 40.21
C MET A 1 14.32 21.78 38.80
N PHE A 2 14.46 22.59 37.75
CA PHE A 2 14.25 22.14 36.37
C PHE A 2 15.39 21.21 35.95
N LYS A 3 15.16 19.90 36.10
CA LYS A 3 15.97 18.85 35.49
C LYS A 3 15.21 18.39 34.24
N PRO A 4 15.83 18.32 33.06
CA PRO A 4 17.26 18.50 32.80
C PRO A 4 17.65 19.96 32.54
N LEU A 5 18.77 20.38 33.14
CA LEU A 5 19.29 21.75 33.04
C LEU A 5 19.69 22.11 31.60
N GLU A 6 20.12 21.11 30.83
CA GLU A 6 20.59 21.26 29.44
C GLU A 6 19.49 21.70 28.46
N ILE A 7 18.27 21.17 28.59
CA ILE A 7 17.13 21.61 27.79
C ILE A 7 16.72 23.03 28.18
N PHE A 8 16.75 23.36 29.48
CA PHE A 8 16.41 24.70 29.96
C PHE A 8 17.40 25.77 29.45
N ILE A 9 18.70 25.45 29.45
CA ILE A 9 19.75 26.33 28.91
C ILE A 9 19.64 26.43 27.39
N GLY A 10 19.45 25.31 26.69
CA GLY A 10 19.28 25.26 25.24
C GLY A 10 18.08 26.06 24.77
N LEU A 11 16.89 25.80 25.33
CA LEU A 11 15.66 26.52 24.99
C LEU A 11 15.75 28.01 25.31
N ARG A 12 16.42 28.37 26.43
CA ARG A 12 16.68 29.77 26.78
C ARG A 12 17.59 30.43 25.76
N TYR A 13 18.61 29.76 25.24
CA TYR A 13 19.49 30.32 24.20
C TYR A 13 18.80 30.43 22.84
N THR A 14 17.98 29.46 22.46
CA THR A 14 17.18 29.51 21.21
C THR A 14 16.09 30.58 21.27
N ARG A 15 15.50 30.81 22.45
CA ARG A 15 14.42 31.79 22.68
C ARG A 15 14.93 33.15 23.17
N ALA A 16 16.18 33.26 23.60
CA ALA A 16 16.73 34.51 24.12
C ALA A 16 16.82 35.52 22.99
N LYS A 17 16.01 36.57 23.12
CA LYS A 17 16.11 37.85 22.45
C LYS A 17 17.49 38.44 22.76
N GLN A 18 18.54 37.98 22.09
CA GLN A 18 19.86 38.61 22.17
C GLN A 18 19.67 40.07 21.78
N ARG A 19 20.39 40.99 22.43
CA ARG A 19 20.22 42.45 22.32
C ARG A 19 20.44 43.02 20.89
N SER A 20 20.66 42.16 19.89
CA SER A 20 20.77 42.46 18.46
C SER A 20 19.64 41.75 17.70
N GLY A 21 18.71 42.51 17.10
CA GLY A 21 17.60 41.96 16.31
C GLY A 21 18.04 41.12 15.09
N PHE A 22 19.25 41.34 14.58
CA PHE A 22 19.81 40.62 13.44
C PHE A 22 20.03 39.13 13.72
N ILE A 23 20.56 38.78 14.90
CA ILE A 23 20.85 37.38 15.28
C ILE A 23 19.56 36.59 15.50
N SER A 24 18.54 37.24 16.07
CA SER A 24 17.21 36.65 16.26
C SER A 24 16.50 36.36 14.94
N PHE A 25 16.67 37.23 13.92
CA PHE A 25 16.09 37.02 12.60
C PHE A 25 16.70 35.82 11.87
N ILE A 26 18.03 35.71 11.88
CA ILE A 26 18.75 34.58 11.25
C ILE A 26 18.31 33.26 11.90
N SER A 27 18.29 33.20 13.23
CA SER A 27 17.91 31.98 13.96
C SER A 27 16.48 31.54 13.65
N MET A 28 15.53 32.48 13.57
CA MET A 28 14.13 32.20 13.21
C MET A 28 14.01 31.64 11.79
N THR A 29 14.66 32.29 10.82
CA THR A 29 14.60 31.89 9.41
C THR A 29 15.28 30.54 9.19
N SER A 30 16.43 30.28 9.82
CA SER A 30 17.09 28.97 9.77
C SER A 30 16.23 27.87 10.36
N MET A 31 15.57 28.12 11.49
CA MET A 31 14.68 27.13 12.12
C MET A 31 13.46 26.81 11.25
N LEU A 32 12.85 27.83 10.63
CA LEU A 32 11.77 27.64 9.67
C LEU A 32 12.22 26.87 8.43
N GLY A 33 13.40 27.17 7.89
CA GLY A 33 13.96 26.46 6.75
C GLY A 33 14.19 24.97 7.03
N ILE A 34 14.77 24.64 8.18
CA ILE A 34 14.96 23.25 8.60
C ILE A 34 13.61 22.55 8.81
N ALA A 35 12.67 23.21 9.49
CA ALA A 35 11.34 22.65 9.72
C ALA A 35 10.62 22.33 8.41
N LEU A 36 10.62 23.26 7.45
CA LEU A 36 10.01 23.07 6.13
C LEU A 36 10.71 21.96 5.33
N GLY A 37 12.05 21.93 5.34
CA GLY A 37 12.82 20.91 4.63
C GLY A 37 12.57 19.50 5.17
N VAL A 38 12.62 19.34 6.50
CA VAL A 38 12.34 18.06 7.16
C VAL A 38 10.88 17.65 6.95
N MET A 39 9.93 18.59 7.04
CA MET A 39 8.52 18.30 6.81
C MET A 39 8.29 17.82 5.38
N ALA A 40 8.86 18.48 4.37
CA ALA A 40 8.76 18.06 2.97
C ALA A 40 9.33 16.64 2.76
N LEU A 41 10.51 16.35 3.32
CA LEU A 41 11.14 15.03 3.23
C LEU A 41 10.26 13.93 3.85
N ILE A 42 9.76 14.17 5.07
CA ILE A 42 8.87 13.23 5.77
C ILE A 42 7.59 12.99 4.96
N THR A 43 7.00 14.04 4.40
CA THR A 43 5.74 13.93 3.65
C THR A 43 5.93 13.08 2.40
N VAL A 44 7.00 13.32 1.63
CA VAL A 44 7.29 12.55 0.41
C VAL A 44 7.55 11.08 0.75
N LEU A 45 8.37 10.80 1.77
CA LEU A 45 8.63 9.43 2.22
C LEU A 45 7.34 8.74 2.68
N SER A 46 6.49 9.45 3.42
CA SER A 46 5.21 8.90 3.89
C SER A 46 4.27 8.54 2.74
N VAL A 47 4.21 9.39 1.70
CA VAL A 47 3.39 9.12 0.51
C VAL A 47 3.95 7.92 -0.26
N MET A 48 5.26 7.88 -0.48
CA MET A 48 5.92 6.77 -1.18
C MET A 48 5.70 5.44 -0.46
N ASN A 49 5.94 5.41 0.85
CA ASN A 49 5.75 4.20 1.66
C ASN A 49 4.30 3.72 1.67
N GLY A 50 3.34 4.65 1.81
CA GLY A 50 1.91 4.31 1.79
C GLY A 50 1.46 3.78 0.42
N PHE A 51 1.96 4.40 -0.65
CA PHE A 51 1.67 3.98 -2.02
C PHE A 51 2.28 2.62 -2.36
N GLU A 52 3.54 2.38 -1.96
CA GLU A 52 4.21 1.08 -2.12
C GLU A 52 3.42 -0.03 -1.43
N ALA A 53 2.98 0.18 -0.19
CA ALA A 53 2.17 -0.77 0.55
C ALA A 53 0.85 -1.09 -0.19
N GLN A 54 0.13 -0.06 -0.67
CA GLN A 54 -1.11 -0.26 -1.41
C GLN A 54 -0.91 -0.95 -2.76
N LEU A 55 0.13 -0.59 -3.51
CA LEU A 55 0.43 -1.25 -4.77
C LEU A 55 0.78 -2.72 -4.54
N ARG A 56 1.65 -2.99 -3.57
CA ARG A 56 2.04 -4.35 -3.21
C ARG A 56 0.82 -5.18 -2.81
N GLU A 57 -0.05 -4.63 -1.97
CA GLU A 57 -1.27 -5.30 -1.53
C GLU A 57 -2.24 -5.56 -2.70
N LYS A 58 -2.44 -4.59 -3.60
CA LYS A 58 -3.31 -4.80 -4.79
C LYS A 58 -2.75 -5.84 -5.75
N ILE A 59 -1.43 -5.84 -5.96
CA ILE A 59 -0.77 -6.81 -6.85
C ILE A 59 -0.82 -8.21 -6.25
N LEU A 60 -0.49 -8.37 -4.96
CA LEU A 60 -0.43 -9.68 -4.31
C LEU A 60 -1.81 -10.19 -3.89
N GLY A 61 -2.73 -9.31 -3.48
CA GLY A 61 -4.07 -9.65 -3.02
C GLY A 61 -5.01 -10.12 -4.13
N MET A 62 -4.76 -9.74 -5.39
CA MET A 62 -5.53 -10.22 -6.55
C MET A 62 -4.93 -11.48 -7.20
N ALA A 63 -3.74 -11.91 -6.77
CA ALA A 63 -3.09 -13.09 -7.32
C ALA A 63 -3.52 -14.35 -6.58
N SER A 64 -4.05 -15.33 -7.32
CA SER A 64 -4.22 -16.69 -6.80
C SER A 64 -2.85 -17.29 -6.53
N HIS A 65 -2.55 -17.59 -5.27
CA HIS A 65 -1.25 -18.11 -4.84
C HIS A 65 -0.88 -19.42 -5.55
N VAL A 66 -1.88 -20.26 -5.87
CA VAL A 66 -1.73 -21.49 -6.63
C VAL A 66 -2.87 -21.59 -7.63
N THR A 67 -2.57 -21.99 -8.87
CA THR A 67 -3.59 -22.25 -9.91
C THR A 67 -3.42 -23.66 -10.44
N ILE A 68 -4.44 -24.49 -10.29
CA ILE A 68 -4.45 -25.86 -10.80
C ILE A 68 -5.17 -25.83 -12.15
N LYS A 69 -4.49 -26.24 -13.22
CA LYS A 69 -5.05 -26.33 -14.58
C LYS A 69 -4.69 -27.68 -15.18
N GLU A 70 -5.63 -28.26 -15.91
CA GLU A 70 -5.39 -29.44 -16.74
C GLU A 70 -5.01 -29.00 -18.16
N SER A 71 -4.16 -29.78 -18.84
CA SER A 71 -3.65 -29.45 -20.18
C SER A 71 -4.73 -29.37 -21.26
N GLN A 72 -5.92 -29.96 -21.02
CA GLN A 72 -7.00 -30.06 -22.00
C GLN A 72 -8.25 -29.23 -21.63
N ASN A 73 -8.02 -27.98 -21.22
CA ASN A 73 -9.02 -26.91 -21.08
C ASN A 73 -10.13 -27.06 -20.01
N ALA A 74 -10.37 -28.23 -19.42
CA ALA A 74 -11.38 -28.38 -18.38
C ALA A 74 -11.00 -29.45 -17.35
N LEU A 75 -10.92 -29.04 -16.08
CA LEU A 75 -10.67 -29.95 -14.96
C LEU A 75 -11.99 -30.65 -14.60
N HIS A 76 -12.18 -31.90 -15.03
CA HIS A 76 -13.46 -32.60 -14.88
C HIS A 76 -13.77 -32.98 -13.41
N ASN A 77 -12.74 -33.25 -12.61
CA ASN A 77 -12.87 -33.74 -11.23
C ASN A 77 -12.66 -32.63 -10.18
N TRP A 78 -13.07 -31.39 -10.48
CA TRP A 78 -12.80 -30.24 -9.60
C TRP A 78 -13.54 -30.31 -8.26
N GLN A 79 -14.70 -30.96 -8.20
CA GLN A 79 -15.49 -31.13 -6.98
C GLN A 79 -14.81 -32.07 -5.97
N GLN A 80 -14.24 -33.17 -6.47
CA GLN A 80 -13.53 -34.14 -5.63
C GLN A 80 -12.22 -33.54 -5.11
N LEU A 81 -11.50 -32.80 -5.96
CA LEU A 81 -10.31 -32.06 -5.57
C LEU A 81 -10.64 -31.00 -4.52
N GLY A 82 -11.73 -30.24 -4.72
CA GLY A 82 -12.21 -29.23 -3.78
C GLY A 82 -12.50 -29.79 -2.38
N SER A 83 -13.11 -30.98 -2.32
CA SER A 83 -13.40 -31.66 -1.04
C SER A 83 -12.12 -32.03 -0.28
N SER A 84 -11.07 -32.45 -1.00
CA SER A 84 -9.76 -32.71 -0.41
C SER A 84 -9.06 -31.43 0.07
N LEU A 85 -9.25 -30.31 -0.63
CA LEU A 85 -8.68 -29.01 -0.29
C LEU A 85 -9.35 -28.39 0.95
N ASP A 86 -10.67 -28.59 1.15
CA ASP A 86 -11.38 -28.15 2.37
C ASP A 86 -10.87 -28.84 3.65
N THR A 87 -10.25 -30.01 3.53
CA THR A 87 -9.74 -30.77 4.67
C THR A 87 -8.35 -30.31 5.11
N ALA A 88 -7.64 -29.53 4.28
CA ALA A 88 -6.29 -29.08 4.56
C ALA A 88 -6.28 -27.78 5.39
N LYS A 89 -5.68 -27.82 6.58
CA LYS A 89 -5.63 -26.67 7.52
C LYS A 89 -4.84 -25.46 7.00
N ASP A 90 -3.96 -25.66 6.03
CA ASP A 90 -3.10 -24.60 5.48
C ASP A 90 -3.79 -23.81 4.35
N ILE A 91 -5.01 -24.20 3.94
CA ILE A 91 -5.74 -23.58 2.85
C ILE A 91 -6.79 -22.62 3.42
N VAL A 92 -6.58 -21.31 3.22
CA VAL A 92 -7.49 -20.25 3.69
C VAL A 92 -8.80 -20.22 2.89
N GLY A 93 -8.75 -20.65 1.62
CA GLY A 93 -9.93 -20.76 0.76
C GLY A 93 -9.56 -21.12 -0.67
N TRP A 94 -10.50 -21.74 -1.39
CA TRP A 94 -10.36 -22.08 -2.80
C TRP A 94 -11.66 -21.75 -3.54
N ALA A 95 -11.55 -21.41 -4.82
CA ALA A 95 -12.71 -21.15 -5.67
C ALA A 95 -12.45 -21.71 -7.07
N PRO A 96 -13.39 -22.48 -7.65
CA PRO A 96 -13.29 -22.88 -9.04
C PRO A 96 -13.53 -21.65 -9.92
N TYR A 97 -12.78 -21.56 -11.01
CA TYR A 97 -12.93 -20.46 -11.96
C TYR A 97 -12.99 -20.99 -13.39
N VAL A 98 -13.75 -20.29 -14.23
CA VAL A 98 -13.82 -20.52 -15.68
C VAL A 98 -13.31 -19.28 -16.39
N ARG A 99 -12.52 -19.46 -17.45
CA ARG A 99 -11.99 -18.37 -18.27
C ARG A 99 -12.47 -18.58 -19.70
N ALA A 100 -13.13 -17.57 -20.26
CA ALA A 100 -13.60 -17.59 -21.65
C ALA A 100 -13.32 -16.24 -22.31
N GLU A 101 -12.98 -16.26 -23.59
CA GLU A 101 -12.94 -15.06 -24.42
C GLU A 101 -14.37 -14.76 -24.91
N VAL A 102 -14.84 -13.54 -24.68
CA VAL A 102 -16.21 -13.11 -24.98
C VAL A 102 -16.20 -11.82 -25.78
N MET A 103 -17.24 -11.60 -26.58
CA MET A 103 -17.46 -10.33 -27.27
C MET A 103 -18.53 -9.54 -26.54
N LEU A 104 -18.15 -8.38 -26.00
CA LEU A 104 -19.08 -7.45 -25.39
C LEU A 104 -19.61 -6.50 -26.47
N SER A 105 -20.92 -6.38 -26.60
CA SER A 105 -21.56 -5.45 -27.54
C SER A 105 -22.43 -4.45 -26.79
N ALA A 106 -22.16 -3.16 -26.98
CA ALA A 106 -22.98 -2.06 -26.44
C ALA A 106 -22.90 -0.86 -27.39
N ASN A 107 -24.04 -0.18 -27.64
CA ASN A 107 -24.13 1.01 -28.50
C ASN A 107 -23.37 0.87 -29.84
N GLN A 108 -23.61 -0.24 -30.55
CA GLN A 108 -22.98 -0.56 -31.86
C GLN A 108 -21.44 -0.69 -31.84
N ARG A 109 -20.82 -0.75 -30.65
CA ARG A 109 -19.41 -1.09 -30.48
C ARG A 109 -19.29 -2.52 -29.99
N VAL A 110 -18.40 -3.28 -30.61
CA VAL A 110 -18.06 -4.64 -30.19
C VAL A 110 -16.60 -4.65 -29.74
N SER A 111 -16.34 -5.22 -28.56
CA SER A 111 -15.00 -5.35 -28.00
C SER A 111 -14.80 -6.76 -27.47
N GLY A 112 -13.70 -7.39 -27.87
CA GLY A 112 -13.25 -8.65 -27.28
C GLY A 112 -12.78 -8.41 -25.84
N SER A 113 -13.24 -9.25 -24.93
CA SER A 113 -12.89 -9.20 -23.51
C SER A 113 -12.65 -10.60 -22.97
N LEU A 114 -11.86 -10.70 -21.91
CA LEU A 114 -11.62 -11.96 -21.20
C LEU A 114 -12.53 -12.03 -19.98
N LEU A 115 -13.50 -12.93 -20.01
CA LEU A 115 -14.40 -13.16 -18.89
C LEU A 115 -13.81 -14.24 -17.97
N ARG A 116 -13.70 -13.90 -16.67
CA ARG A 116 -13.36 -14.86 -15.61
C ARG A 116 -14.57 -15.02 -14.69
N GLY A 117 -15.27 -16.14 -14.81
CA GLY A 117 -16.31 -16.54 -13.86
C GLY A 117 -15.67 -17.19 -12.64
N ILE A 118 -16.07 -16.78 -11.44
CA ILE A 118 -15.71 -17.43 -10.18
C ILE A 118 -16.99 -17.88 -9.50
N LEU A 119 -16.98 -19.06 -8.88
CA LEU A 119 -18.06 -19.46 -7.99
C LEU A 119 -17.65 -19.09 -6.56
N PRO A 120 -18.21 -18.03 -5.95
CA PRO A 120 -17.94 -17.73 -4.56
C PRO A 120 -18.57 -18.81 -3.68
N LYS A 121 -17.77 -19.43 -2.82
CA LYS A 121 -18.21 -20.23 -1.67
C LYS A 121 -17.56 -19.68 -0.42
#